data_AF-A0A961MLU9-F1
#
_entry.id   AF-A0A961MLU9-F1
#
_cell.length_a   1.000
_cell.length_b   1.000
_cell.length_c   1.000
_cell.angle_alpha   90.00
_cell.angle_beta   90.00
_cell.angle_gamma   90.00
#
_symmetry.space_group_name_H-M   'P 1'
#
loop_
_entity.id
_entity.type
_entity.pdbx_description
1 polymer ?
#
loop_
_entity_poly.entity_id
_entity_poly.type
_entity_poly.pdbx_seq_one_letter_code
_entity_poly.pdbx_strand_id
1 'polypeptide(L)'
;SDYTRLEQILAEAHRKAVETRDFKPLRATYRTLFAVTHRDRLKQGGAWLAAVPGSPYAATALAAQHYQRVHDFRGTAIRRYVSHEAATHYAAELDRAQEMAELAFENGRDFLPAIDTLLRLRRSGANDHSVVLLVNRALDVAPGRYALLLGLEALDPSWGGSLAEIAGLCAGAASKIPDYSEDLCMIDTVFWLDLYGNLR
;
A
#
# COMPACT_ATOMS: atom_id res chain seq x y z
N SER A 1 18.46 -8.47 18.14
CA SER A 1 17.22 -9.18 17.77
C SER A 1 17.59 -10.32 16.83
N ASP A 2 16.89 -11.45 16.89
CA ASP A 2 17.07 -12.56 15.94
C ASP A 2 16.26 -12.29 14.67
N TYR A 3 16.89 -11.61 13.71
CA TYR A 3 16.26 -11.25 12.44
C TYR A 3 16.08 -12.45 11.51
N THR A 4 16.98 -13.45 11.60
CA THR A 4 16.87 -14.68 10.80
C THR A 4 15.60 -15.46 11.15
N ARG A 5 15.27 -15.58 12.44
CA ARG A 5 14.03 -16.23 12.84
C ARG A 5 12.78 -15.44 12.42
N LEU A 6 12.81 -14.11 12.50
CA LEU A 6 11.70 -13.27 12.03
C LEU A 6 11.47 -13.43 10.53
N GLU A 7 12.54 -13.42 9.73
CA GLU A 7 12.50 -13.70 8.29
C GLU A 7 11.84 -15.04 7.99
N GLN A 8 12.25 -16.11 8.68
CA GLN A 8 11.70 -17.45 8.48
C GLN A 8 10.19 -17.50 8.76
N ILE A 9 9.75 -16.86 9.86
CA ILE A 9 8.33 -16.80 10.23
C ILE A 9 7.52 -16.06 9.16
N LEU A 10 8.01 -14.92 8.68
CA LEU A 10 7.31 -14.13 7.67
C LEU A 10 7.35 -14.80 6.29
N ALA A 11 8.45 -15.49 5.96
CA ALA A 11 8.55 -16.28 4.74
C ALA A 11 7.58 -17.46 4.74
N GLU A 12 7.43 -18.15 5.86
CA GLU A 12 6.45 -19.22 6.01
C GLU A 12 5.01 -18.69 5.91
N ALA A 13 4.70 -17.59 6.59
CA ALA A 13 3.41 -16.94 6.48
C ALA A 13 3.11 -16.46 5.05
N HIS A 14 4.12 -15.95 4.34
CA HIS A 14 4.02 -15.55 2.94
C HIS A 14 3.72 -16.75 2.04
N ARG A 15 4.51 -17.84 2.12
CA ARG A 15 4.26 -19.05 1.34
C ARG A 15 2.84 -19.58 1.56
N LYS A 16 2.42 -19.67 2.81
CA LYS A 16 1.06 -20.10 3.16
C LYS A 16 0.00 -19.18 2.55
N ALA A 17 0.20 -17.87 2.59
CA ALA A 17 -0.74 -16.90 2.00
C ALA A 17 -0.84 -17.02 0.47
N VAL A 18 0.29 -17.31 -0.21
CA VAL A 18 0.29 -17.58 -1.66
C VAL A 18 -0.43 -18.90 -1.97
N GLU A 19 -0.14 -19.97 -1.23
CA GLU A 19 -0.77 -21.29 -1.40
C GLU A 19 -2.29 -21.25 -1.20
N THR A 20 -2.76 -20.55 -0.18
CA THR A 20 -4.20 -20.42 0.10
C THR A 20 -4.86 -19.27 -0.64
N ARG A 21 -4.07 -18.43 -1.32
CA ARG A 21 -4.50 -17.15 -1.90
C ARG A 21 -5.22 -16.25 -0.88
N ASP A 22 -4.89 -16.38 0.41
CA ASP A 22 -5.45 -15.57 1.49
C ASP A 22 -4.36 -14.80 2.24
N PHE A 23 -4.26 -13.53 1.90
CA PHE A 23 -3.32 -12.59 2.53
C PHE A 23 -3.91 -11.83 3.73
N LYS A 24 -5.17 -12.07 4.12
CA LYS A 24 -5.80 -11.34 5.25
C LYS A 24 -4.98 -11.45 6.55
N PRO A 25 -4.48 -12.63 6.98
CA PRO A 25 -3.69 -12.72 8.21
C PRO A 25 -2.37 -11.96 8.13
N LEU A 26 -1.72 -12.00 6.97
CA LEU A 26 -0.43 -11.35 6.74
C LEU A 26 -0.57 -9.83 6.69
N ARG A 27 -1.60 -9.32 6.00
CA ARG A 27 -1.98 -7.90 6.02
C ARG A 27 -2.31 -7.41 7.42
N ALA A 28 -3.06 -8.20 8.20
CA ALA A 28 -3.38 -7.86 9.59
C ALA A 28 -2.10 -7.80 10.45
N THR A 29 -1.17 -8.74 10.28
CA THR A 29 0.12 -8.74 10.96
C THR A 29 0.90 -7.46 10.67
N TYR A 30 1.01 -7.06 9.40
CA TYR A 30 1.74 -5.84 9.04
C TYR A 30 1.08 -4.57 9.57
N ARG A 31 -0.25 -4.49 9.48
CA ARG A 31 -1.00 -3.37 10.03
C ARG A 31 -0.82 -3.27 11.55
N THR A 32 -0.79 -4.38 12.27
CA THR A 32 -0.69 -4.36 13.74
C THR A 32 0.73 -4.11 14.23
N LEU A 33 1.74 -4.71 13.58
CA LEU A 33 3.12 -4.68 14.09
C LEU A 33 3.95 -3.53 13.53
N PHE A 34 3.68 -3.10 12.30
CA PHE A 34 4.58 -2.19 11.56
C PHE A 34 3.92 -0.86 11.17
N ALA A 35 2.60 -0.71 11.27
CA ALA A 35 1.96 0.59 11.13
C ALA A 35 2.08 1.42 12.43
N VAL A 36 3.32 1.67 12.86
CA VAL A 36 3.66 2.38 14.10
C VAL A 36 4.73 3.43 13.83
N THR A 37 4.70 4.54 14.57
CA THR A 37 5.60 5.69 14.34
C THR A 37 6.72 5.81 15.38
N HIS A 38 6.80 4.86 16.33
CA HIS A 38 7.78 4.88 17.42
C HIS A 38 9.22 4.76 16.90
N ARG A 39 10.11 5.67 17.31
CA ARG A 39 11.50 5.76 16.83
C ARG A 39 12.28 4.45 16.99
N ASP A 40 12.10 3.74 18.10
CA ASP A 40 12.82 2.47 18.31
C ASP A 40 12.35 1.36 17.36
N ARG A 41 11.09 1.39 16.91
CA ARG A 41 10.59 0.45 15.90
C ARG A 41 11.17 0.74 14.53
N LEU A 42 11.35 2.02 14.20
CA LEU A 42 12.04 2.43 12.97
C LEU A 42 13.51 1.99 12.98
N LYS A 43 14.23 2.22 14.10
CA LYS A 43 15.61 1.73 14.27
C LYS A 43 15.69 0.21 14.14
N GLN A 44 14.75 -0.52 14.73
CA GLN A 44 14.68 -1.98 14.62
C GLN A 44 14.43 -2.44 13.19
N GLY A 45 13.56 -1.76 12.43
CA GLY A 45 13.33 -2.02 11.01
C GLY A 45 14.57 -1.77 10.17
N GLY A 46 15.29 -0.66 10.41
CA GLY A 46 16.54 -0.34 9.73
C GLY A 46 17.63 -1.38 10.00
N ALA A 47 17.81 -1.77 11.27
CA ALA A 47 18.74 -2.82 11.65
C ALA A 47 18.36 -4.20 11.09
N TRP A 48 17.06 -4.47 10.92
CA TRP A 48 16.57 -5.69 10.27
C TRP A 48 16.95 -5.71 8.80
N LEU A 49 16.65 -4.65 8.04
CA LEU A 49 17.00 -4.57 6.62
C LEU A 49 18.51 -4.58 6.40
N ALA A 50 19.29 -3.95 7.29
CA ALA A 50 20.75 -4.01 7.24
C ALA A 50 21.30 -5.42 7.49
N ALA A 51 20.67 -6.20 8.37
CA ALA A 51 21.06 -7.58 8.65
C ALA A 51 20.67 -8.55 7.53
N VAL A 52 19.58 -8.25 6.80
CA VAL A 52 19.09 -9.07 5.69
C VAL A 52 18.79 -8.16 4.48
N PRO A 53 19.83 -7.72 3.75
CA PRO A 53 19.64 -6.84 2.59
C PRO A 53 18.76 -7.50 1.53
N GLY A 54 17.81 -6.75 1.00
CA GLY A 54 16.85 -7.25 0.00
C GLY A 54 15.67 -8.04 0.58
N SER A 55 15.51 -8.14 1.90
CA SER A 55 14.30 -8.72 2.48
C SER A 55 13.05 -7.93 2.07
N PRO A 56 12.09 -8.52 1.34
CA PRO A 56 10.85 -7.84 1.02
C PRO A 56 10.01 -7.57 2.28
N TYR A 57 10.24 -8.34 3.34
CA TYR A 57 9.53 -8.22 4.60
C TYR A 57 10.01 -7.02 5.41
N ALA A 58 11.33 -6.90 5.58
CA ALA A 58 11.95 -5.78 6.29
C ALA A 58 11.68 -4.46 5.57
N ALA A 59 11.85 -4.46 4.25
CA ALA A 59 11.61 -3.30 3.40
C ALA A 59 10.13 -2.86 3.45
N THR A 60 9.17 -3.79 3.36
CA THR A 60 7.74 -3.45 3.51
C THR A 60 7.41 -2.89 4.90
N ALA A 61 8.00 -3.46 5.96
CA ALA A 61 7.78 -2.99 7.32
C ALA A 61 8.29 -1.55 7.50
N LEU A 62 9.48 -1.24 6.98
CA LEU A 62 10.02 0.11 6.97
C LEU A 62 9.19 1.08 6.13
N ALA A 63 8.75 0.65 4.95
CA ALA A 63 7.87 1.44 4.09
C ALA A 63 6.58 1.83 4.82
N ALA A 64 5.94 0.87 5.50
CA ALA A 64 4.75 1.12 6.30
C ALA A 64 5.02 2.08 7.47
N GLN A 65 6.15 1.95 8.17
CA GLN A 65 6.53 2.84 9.27
C GLN A 65 6.74 4.29 8.78
N HIS A 66 7.49 4.47 7.69
CA HIS A 66 7.69 5.78 7.07
C HIS A 66 6.37 6.38 6.60
N TYR A 67 5.54 5.60 5.91
CA TYR A 67 4.21 6.03 5.48
C TYR A 67 3.31 6.45 6.65
N GLN A 68 3.36 5.77 7.80
CA GLN A 68 2.59 6.23 8.96
C GLN A 68 3.10 7.54 9.55
N ARG A 69 4.42 7.77 9.56
CA ARG A 69 5.02 9.01 10.08
C ARG A 69 4.65 10.24 9.26
N VAL A 70 4.35 10.07 7.98
CA VAL A 70 3.81 11.11 7.10
C VAL A 70 2.55 11.74 7.73
N HIS A 71 1.70 10.94 8.38
CA HIS A 71 0.49 11.42 9.06
C HIS A 71 0.78 12.12 10.39
N ASP A 72 1.83 11.75 11.11
CA ASP A 72 2.28 12.46 12.33
C ASP A 72 2.74 13.89 12.00
N PHE A 73 3.42 14.10 10.87
CA PHE A 73 3.93 15.40 10.47
C PHE A 73 2.85 16.34 9.92
N ARG A 74 1.95 15.83 9.10
CA ARG A 74 0.88 16.64 8.50
C ARG A 74 -0.26 16.93 9.48
N GLY A 75 -0.48 16.05 10.45
CA GLY A 75 -1.70 16.05 11.26
C GLY A 75 -2.96 15.94 10.39
N THR A 76 -4.08 16.45 10.88
CA THR A 76 -5.37 16.45 10.15
C THR A 76 -5.60 17.72 9.33
N ALA A 77 -4.66 18.68 9.34
CA ALA A 77 -4.82 19.95 8.65
C ALA A 77 -4.75 19.77 7.11
N ILE A 78 -5.53 20.60 6.40
CA ILE A 78 -5.43 20.69 4.94
C ILE A 78 -4.09 21.34 4.53
N ARG A 79 -3.55 20.95 3.37
CA ARG A 79 -2.19 21.29 2.90
C ARG A 79 -1.82 22.77 3.02
N ARG A 80 -2.77 23.69 2.79
CA ARG A 80 -2.53 25.15 2.87
C ARG A 80 -2.26 25.68 4.29
N TYR A 81 -2.53 24.88 5.33
CA TYR A 81 -2.28 25.22 6.74
C TYR A 81 -1.13 24.41 7.35
N VAL A 82 -0.37 23.69 6.54
CA VAL A 82 0.82 22.95 6.97
C VAL A 82 2.04 23.86 6.82
N SER A 83 2.90 23.93 7.84
CA SER A 83 4.14 24.71 7.76
C SER A 83 5.07 24.16 6.69
N HIS A 84 5.96 25.00 6.16
CA HIS A 84 6.93 24.56 5.15
C HIS A 84 7.85 23.43 5.66
N GLU A 85 8.26 23.52 6.93
CA GLU A 85 9.05 22.48 7.60
C GLU A 85 8.29 21.15 7.69
N ALA A 86 7.02 21.18 8.11
CA ALA A 86 6.19 19.98 8.16
C ALA A 86 5.94 19.38 6.76
N ALA A 87 5.76 20.22 5.74
CA ALA A 87 5.63 19.77 4.35
C ALA A 87 6.93 19.14 3.82
N THR A 88 8.09 19.64 4.23
CA THR A 88 9.40 19.08 3.88
C THR A 88 9.60 17.72 4.53
N HIS A 89 9.26 17.59 5.81
CA HIS A 89 9.30 16.30 6.50
C HIS A 89 8.32 15.29 5.93
N TYR A 90 7.12 15.73 5.57
CA TYR A 90 6.12 14.92 4.88
C TYR A 90 6.68 14.32 3.57
N ALA A 91 7.27 15.16 2.71
CA ALA A 91 7.86 14.72 1.45
C ALA A 91 9.03 13.73 1.69
N ALA A 92 9.95 14.07 2.62
CA ALA A 92 11.09 13.22 2.91
C ALA A 92 10.70 11.84 3.48
N GLU A 93 9.62 11.73 4.25
CA GLU A 93 9.12 10.42 4.71
C GLU A 93 8.39 9.66 3.61
N LEU A 94 7.71 10.34 2.68
CA LEU A 94 7.14 9.69 1.49
C LEU A 94 8.22 9.11 0.59
N ASP A 95 9.31 9.85 0.34
CA ASP A 95 10.43 9.38 -0.48
C ASP A 95 11.05 8.10 0.12
N ARG A 96 11.29 8.10 1.44
CA ARG A 96 11.79 6.91 2.15
C ARG A 96 10.81 5.76 2.12
N ALA A 97 9.51 6.03 2.29
CA ALA A 97 8.49 5.00 2.21
C ALA A 97 8.45 4.37 0.81
N GLN A 98 8.56 5.19 -0.24
CA GLN A 98 8.62 4.75 -1.63
C GLN A 98 9.85 3.90 -1.90
N GLU A 99 11.05 4.37 -1.56
CA GLU A 99 12.30 3.62 -1.74
C GLU A 99 12.21 2.21 -1.12
N MET A 100 11.71 2.12 0.11
CA MET A 100 11.56 0.84 0.79
C MET A 100 10.45 -0.04 0.18
N ALA A 101 9.35 0.56 -0.29
CA ALA A 101 8.26 -0.18 -0.93
C ALA A 101 8.68 -0.73 -2.30
N GLU A 102 9.46 0.03 -3.07
CA GLU A 102 10.04 -0.39 -4.35
C GLU A 102 11.03 -1.53 -4.13
N LEU A 103 11.96 -1.39 -3.18
CA LEU A 103 12.89 -2.46 -2.81
C LEU A 103 12.13 -3.75 -2.45
N ALA A 104 11.05 -3.62 -1.67
CA ALA A 104 10.24 -4.77 -1.29
C ALA A 104 9.54 -5.42 -2.50
N PHE A 105 8.98 -4.59 -3.38
CA PHE A 105 8.30 -5.08 -4.58
C PHE A 105 9.27 -5.76 -5.55
N GLU A 106 10.47 -5.23 -5.73
CA GLU A 106 11.50 -5.82 -6.60
C GLU A 106 11.96 -7.20 -6.12
N ASN A 107 12.08 -7.37 -4.80
CA ASN A 107 12.55 -8.62 -4.19
C ASN A 107 11.42 -9.59 -3.79
N GLY A 108 10.16 -9.17 -3.88
CA GLY A 108 8.98 -9.94 -3.47
C GLY A 108 7.73 -9.53 -4.22
N ARG A 109 7.71 -9.75 -5.54
CA ARG A 109 6.63 -9.26 -6.42
C ARG A 109 5.25 -9.88 -6.18
N ASP A 110 5.17 -10.97 -5.42
CA ASP A 110 3.94 -11.63 -4.97
C ASP A 110 3.59 -11.31 -3.50
N PHE A 111 4.44 -10.54 -2.81
CA PHE A 111 4.21 -10.12 -1.45
C PHE A 111 3.22 -8.95 -1.38
N LEU A 112 1.93 -9.26 -1.28
CA LEU A 112 0.86 -8.26 -1.36
C LEU A 112 0.97 -7.07 -0.41
N PRO A 113 1.49 -7.19 0.84
CA PRO A 113 1.70 -6.02 1.69
C PRO A 113 2.62 -4.94 1.06
N ALA A 114 3.59 -5.32 0.23
CA ALA A 114 4.41 -4.36 -0.53
C ALA A 114 3.56 -3.62 -1.57
N ILE A 115 2.78 -4.35 -2.36
CA ILE A 115 1.89 -3.79 -3.38
C ILE A 115 0.83 -2.88 -2.75
N ASP A 116 0.23 -3.30 -1.64
CA ASP A 116 -0.74 -2.50 -0.89
C ASP A 116 -0.12 -1.16 -0.44
N THR A 117 1.17 -1.18 -0.06
CA THR A 117 1.90 0.03 0.35
C THR A 117 2.18 0.94 -0.84
N LEU A 118 2.58 0.40 -1.99
CA LEU A 118 2.77 1.16 -3.23
C LEU A 118 1.46 1.84 -3.71
N LEU A 119 0.32 1.17 -3.58
CA LEU A 119 -0.99 1.75 -3.91
C LEU A 119 -1.35 2.91 -2.98
N ARG A 120 -1.08 2.79 -1.67
CA ARG A 120 -1.29 3.88 -0.71
C ARG A 120 -0.36 5.07 -0.93
N LEU A 121 0.89 4.80 -1.29
CA LEU A 121 1.84 5.84 -1.67
C LEU A 121 1.31 6.60 -2.89
N ARG A 122 0.82 5.89 -3.92
CA ARG A 122 0.30 6.51 -5.15
C ARG A 122 -0.80 7.53 -4.85
N ARG A 123 -1.71 7.21 -3.93
CA ARG A 123 -2.74 8.15 -3.41
C ARG A 123 -2.13 9.41 -2.77
N SER A 124 -0.98 9.29 -2.13
CA SER A 124 -0.27 10.42 -1.52
C SER A 124 0.61 11.19 -2.52
N GLY A 125 0.58 10.83 -3.81
CA GLY A 125 1.38 11.45 -4.86
C GLY A 125 2.85 11.03 -4.87
N ALA A 126 3.22 9.99 -4.10
CA ALA A 126 4.51 9.31 -4.18
C ALA A 126 4.28 7.97 -4.89
N ASN A 127 5.24 7.40 -5.63
CA ASN A 127 5.08 6.24 -6.52
C ASN A 127 4.52 6.56 -7.93
N ASP A 128 5.34 6.24 -8.94
CA ASP A 128 5.04 6.40 -10.36
C ASP A 128 4.59 5.09 -11.04
N HIS A 129 4.53 3.98 -10.31
CA HIS A 129 4.01 2.73 -10.86
C HIS A 129 2.54 2.87 -11.27
N SER A 130 2.20 2.25 -12.39
CA SER A 130 0.82 2.14 -12.85
C SER A 130 -0.05 1.42 -11.81
N VAL A 131 -1.13 2.07 -11.36
CA VAL A 131 -2.13 1.46 -10.46
C VAL A 131 -2.69 0.19 -11.06
N VAL A 132 -3.01 0.22 -12.37
CA VAL A 132 -3.55 -0.94 -13.10
C VAL A 132 -2.57 -2.11 -13.05
N LEU A 133 -1.27 -1.87 -13.20
CA LEU A 133 -0.24 -2.91 -13.09
C LEU A 133 -0.21 -3.53 -11.69
N LEU A 134 -0.19 -2.69 -10.66
CA LEU A 134 -0.13 -3.14 -9.27
C LEU A 134 -1.38 -3.93 -8.85
N VAL A 135 -2.57 -3.45 -9.22
CA VAL A 135 -3.84 -4.14 -8.94
C VAL A 135 -3.89 -5.47 -9.67
N ASN A 136 -3.54 -5.51 -10.96
CA ASN A 136 -3.52 -6.76 -11.72
C ASN A 136 -2.56 -7.77 -11.09
N ARG A 137 -1.35 -7.33 -10.72
CA ARG A 137 -0.37 -8.19 -10.04
C ARG A 137 -0.93 -8.76 -8.74
N ALA A 138 -1.60 -7.93 -7.94
CA ALA A 138 -2.20 -8.37 -6.70
C ALA A 138 -3.32 -9.39 -6.91
N LEU A 139 -4.18 -9.17 -7.92
CA LEU A 139 -5.28 -10.07 -8.26
C LEU A 139 -4.80 -11.40 -8.85
N ASP A 140 -3.69 -11.40 -9.60
CA ASP A 140 -3.08 -12.64 -10.10
C ASP A 140 -2.59 -13.52 -8.95
N VAL A 141 -2.07 -12.92 -7.87
CA VAL A 141 -1.65 -13.64 -6.66
C VAL A 141 -2.85 -14.08 -5.83
N ALA A 142 -3.68 -13.13 -5.39
CA ALA A 142 -4.87 -13.39 -4.55
C ALA A 142 -6.07 -12.57 -5.04
N PRO A 143 -6.97 -13.19 -5.83
CA PRO A 143 -8.21 -12.56 -6.28
C PRO A 143 -9.04 -12.09 -5.09
N GLY A 144 -9.35 -10.80 -5.06
CA GLY A 144 -10.17 -10.23 -4.01
C GLY A 144 -10.29 -8.72 -4.13
N ARG A 145 -11.37 -8.19 -3.56
CA ARG A 145 -11.73 -6.77 -3.66
C ARG A 145 -10.72 -5.83 -3.02
N TYR A 146 -9.93 -6.27 -2.05
CA TYR A 146 -9.07 -5.38 -1.27
C TYR A 146 -8.06 -4.57 -2.10
N ALA A 147 -7.30 -5.23 -2.97
CA ALA A 147 -6.31 -4.53 -3.80
C ALA A 147 -6.99 -3.61 -4.83
N LEU A 148 -8.14 -4.02 -5.37
CA LEU A 148 -8.95 -3.19 -6.25
C LEU A 148 -9.42 -1.92 -5.53
N LEU A 149 -9.96 -2.04 -4.31
CA LEU A 149 -10.39 -0.88 -3.51
C LEU A 149 -9.23 0.09 -3.24
N LEU A 150 -8.04 -0.41 -2.89
CA LEU A 150 -6.85 0.43 -2.76
C LEU A 150 -6.45 1.11 -4.09
N GLY A 151 -6.62 0.42 -5.21
CA GLY A 151 -6.41 1.00 -6.54
C GLY A 151 -7.41 2.10 -6.87
N LEU A 152 -8.69 1.92 -6.53
CA LEU A 152 -9.73 2.93 -6.70
C LEU A 152 -9.43 4.16 -5.83
N GLU A 153 -9.01 3.97 -4.58
CA GLU A 153 -8.54 5.07 -3.72
C GLU A 153 -7.33 5.81 -4.29
N ALA A 154 -6.39 5.09 -4.93
CA ALA A 154 -5.23 5.69 -5.55
C ALA A 154 -5.55 6.50 -6.82
N LEU A 155 -6.71 6.23 -7.44
CA LEU A 155 -7.22 6.92 -8.63
C LEU A 155 -8.35 7.91 -8.32
N ASP A 156 -8.64 8.15 -7.04
CA ASP A 156 -9.63 9.15 -6.62
C ASP A 156 -9.23 10.55 -7.17
N PRO A 157 -10.15 11.25 -7.87
CA PRO A 157 -9.89 12.59 -8.40
C PRO A 157 -9.40 13.60 -7.37
N SER A 158 -9.77 13.44 -6.10
CA SER A 158 -9.31 14.27 -4.99
C SER A 158 -7.79 14.20 -4.77
N TRP A 159 -7.16 13.13 -5.28
CA TRP A 159 -5.74 12.83 -5.15
C TRP A 159 -5.00 12.83 -6.50
N GLY A 160 -5.64 13.37 -7.55
CA GLY A 160 -5.03 13.54 -8.87
C GLY A 160 -5.26 12.38 -9.85
N GLY A 161 -6.15 11.44 -9.53
CA GLY A 161 -6.67 10.48 -10.51
C GLY A 161 -7.88 11.02 -11.29
N SER A 162 -8.65 10.13 -11.90
CA SER A 162 -9.81 10.48 -12.71
C SER A 162 -10.86 9.37 -12.76
N LEU A 163 -12.11 9.75 -13.03
CA LEU A 163 -13.20 8.77 -13.25
C LEU A 163 -12.93 7.86 -14.45
N ALA A 164 -12.22 8.34 -15.47
CA ALA A 164 -11.84 7.53 -16.63
C ALA A 164 -10.84 6.43 -16.26
N GLU A 165 -9.85 6.74 -15.42
CA GLU A 165 -8.90 5.75 -14.91
C GLU A 165 -9.59 4.73 -13.99
N ILE A 166 -10.52 5.18 -13.14
CA ILE A 166 -11.34 4.29 -12.30
C ILE A 166 -12.16 3.33 -13.16
N ALA A 167 -12.90 3.84 -14.16
CA ALA A 167 -13.70 3.02 -15.06
C ALA A 167 -12.81 2.00 -15.80
N GLY A 168 -11.65 2.44 -16.30
CA GLY A 168 -10.68 1.54 -16.92
C GLY A 168 -10.16 0.45 -15.98
N LEU A 169 -9.92 0.78 -14.70
CA LEU A 169 -9.53 -0.21 -13.69
C LEU A 169 -10.66 -1.21 -13.42
N CYS A 170 -11.90 -0.75 -13.26
CA CYS A 170 -13.05 -1.63 -13.05
C CYS A 170 -13.27 -2.59 -14.23
N ALA A 171 -13.26 -2.07 -15.46
CA ALA A 171 -13.42 -2.89 -16.67
C ALA A 171 -12.32 -3.95 -16.81
N GLY A 172 -11.07 -3.60 -16.47
CA GLY A 172 -9.92 -4.50 -16.62
C GLY A 172 -9.72 -5.52 -15.49
N ALA A 173 -10.17 -5.18 -14.27
CA ALA A 173 -9.81 -5.94 -13.07
C ALA A 173 -10.98 -6.69 -12.42
N ALA A 174 -12.23 -6.21 -12.57
CA ALA A 174 -13.37 -6.78 -11.85
C ALA A 174 -13.61 -8.25 -12.19
N SER A 175 -13.46 -8.63 -13.46
CA SER A 175 -13.65 -10.00 -13.95
C SER A 175 -12.67 -11.03 -13.36
N LYS A 176 -11.58 -10.59 -12.74
CA LYS A 176 -10.64 -11.47 -12.03
C LYS A 176 -11.12 -11.86 -10.63
N ILE A 177 -12.16 -11.21 -10.11
CA ILE A 177 -12.69 -11.45 -8.76
C ILE A 177 -13.97 -12.30 -8.89
N PRO A 178 -14.07 -13.45 -8.19
CA PRO A 178 -15.29 -14.26 -8.19
C PRO A 178 -16.52 -13.46 -7.75
N ASP A 179 -17.63 -13.67 -8.44
CA ASP A 179 -18.94 -13.04 -8.15
C ASP A 179 -18.91 -11.50 -8.13
N TYR A 180 -18.03 -10.89 -8.93
CA TYR A 180 -17.85 -9.44 -8.97
C TYR A 180 -17.80 -8.93 -10.41
N SER A 181 -18.61 -7.92 -10.71
CA SER A 181 -18.74 -7.34 -12.05
C SER A 181 -18.18 -5.92 -12.10
N GLU A 182 -18.01 -5.41 -13.31
CA GLU A 182 -17.67 -4.00 -13.54
C GLU A 182 -18.71 -3.07 -12.90
N ASP A 183 -20.00 -3.38 -13.03
CA ASP A 183 -21.08 -2.59 -12.39
C ASP A 183 -20.94 -2.56 -10.87
N LEU A 184 -20.65 -3.71 -10.24
CA LEU A 184 -20.41 -3.78 -8.80
C LEU A 184 -19.16 -3.00 -8.39
N CYS A 185 -18.12 -2.99 -9.23
CA CYS A 185 -16.93 -2.16 -9.02
C CYS A 185 -17.23 -0.66 -9.07
N MET A 186 -18.02 -0.22 -10.04
CA MET A 186 -18.43 1.18 -10.15
C MET A 186 -19.34 1.60 -9.00
N ILE A 187 -20.27 0.74 -8.58
CA ILE A 187 -21.11 0.97 -7.40
C ILE A 187 -20.24 1.13 -6.15
N ASP A 188 -19.33 0.18 -5.91
CA ASP A 188 -18.41 0.25 -4.78
C ASP A 188 -17.57 1.53 -4.81
N THR A 189 -17.11 1.97 -5.98
CA THR A 189 -16.36 3.22 -6.12
C THR A 189 -17.17 4.40 -5.58
N VAL A 190 -18.44 4.53 -5.98
CA VAL A 190 -19.30 5.64 -5.56
C VAL A 190 -19.50 5.64 -4.04
N PHE A 191 -19.76 4.48 -3.44
CA PHE A 191 -19.94 4.35 -2.00
C PHE A 191 -18.62 4.50 -1.21
N TRP A 192 -17.52 3.96 -1.72
CA TRP A 192 -16.24 3.89 -1.00
C TRP A 192 -15.47 5.21 -1.04
N LEU A 193 -15.59 5.96 -2.13
CA LEU A 193 -14.94 7.26 -2.31
C LEU A 193 -15.87 8.43 -1.97
N ASP A 194 -17.08 8.16 -1.46
CA ASP A 194 -18.09 9.18 -1.11
C ASP A 194 -18.34 10.20 -2.25
N LEU A 195 -18.43 9.73 -3.50
CA LEU A 195 -18.57 10.60 -4.69
C LEU A 195 -19.95 11.29 -4.83
N TYR A 196 -20.72 11.35 -3.73
CA TYR A 196 -22.07 11.92 -3.68
C TYR A 196 -22.13 13.46 -3.80
N GLY A 197 -20.99 14.14 -3.93
CA GLY A 197 -20.91 15.60 -4.04
C GLY A 197 -19.96 16.07 -5.14
N ASN A 198 -20.53 16.74 -6.15
CA ASN A 198 -19.87 17.30 -7.35
C ASN A 198 -19.56 16.32 -8.49
N LEU A 199 -20.58 15.56 -8.94
CA LEU A 199 -20.69 15.25 -10.37
C LEU A 199 -21.21 16.51 -11.08
N ARG A 200 -20.32 17.47 -11.35
CA ARG A 200 -20.59 18.63 -12.21
C ARG A 200 -19.70 18.59 -13.42
#